data_AF-A0AAU7WI70-F1
#
_entry.id   AF-A0AAU7WI70-F1
#
_cell.length_a   1.000
_cell.length_b   1.000
_cell.length_c   1.000
_cell.angle_alpha   90.00
_cell.angle_beta   90.00
_cell.angle_gamma   90.00
#
_symmetry.space_group_name_H-M   'P 1'
#
loop_
_entity.id
_entity.type
_entity.pdbx_description
1 polymer ?
#
loop_
_entity_poly.entity_id
_entity_poly.type
_entity_poly.pdbx_seq_one_letter_code
_entity_poly.pdbx_strand_id
1 'polypeptide(L)'
;MCSEFECTVWEVLQRKPFQDAKVLAGGNGLSQKVSGACLLEQAQFEEINSGDILITSGSGLNLDAPGGQANIRKMLKKKPLEFA
;
A
#
# COMPACT_ATOMS: atom_id res chain seq x y z
N MET A 1 -18.10 16.60 -12.49
CA MET A 1 -17.96 16.49 -11.03
C MET A 1 -17.52 15.06 -10.75
N CYS A 2 -16.23 14.82 -10.52
CA CYS A 2 -15.75 13.47 -10.20
C CYS A 2 -16.11 13.21 -8.75
N SER A 3 -17.01 12.26 -8.51
CA SER A 3 -17.43 11.84 -7.17
C SER A 3 -16.21 11.42 -6.34
N GLU A 4 -16.10 11.94 -5.12
CA GLU A 4 -15.15 11.42 -4.12
C GLU A 4 -15.38 9.91 -3.98
N PHE A 5 -14.38 9.12 -4.38
CA PHE A 5 -14.43 7.68 -4.24
C PHE A 5 -14.22 7.35 -2.75
N GLU A 6 -15.30 7.32 -1.98
CA GLU A 6 -15.26 6.83 -0.61
C GLU A 6 -15.20 5.30 -0.63
N CYS A 7 -13.99 4.74 -0.66
CA CYS A 7 -13.79 3.31 -0.46
C CYS A 7 -12.72 3.04 0.58
N THR A 8 -12.88 1.97 1.31
CA THR A 8 -11.94 1.47 2.30
C THR A 8 -10.93 0.54 1.64
N VAL A 9 -9.79 0.32 2.31
CA VAL A 9 -8.80 -0.68 1.88
C VAL A 9 -9.45 -2.06 1.72
N TRP A 10 -10.35 -2.42 2.65
CA TRP A 10 -11.12 -3.67 2.56
C TRP A 10 -11.92 -3.76 1.26
N GLU A 11 -12.71 -2.73 0.93
CA GLU A 11 -13.53 -2.72 -0.29
C GLU A 11 -12.70 -2.77 -1.57
N VAL A 12 -11.48 -2.21 -1.57
CA VAL A 12 -10.55 -2.36 -2.68
C VAL A 12 -10.07 -3.80 -2.83
N LEU A 13 -9.71 -4.46 -1.73
CA LEU A 13 -9.24 -5.86 -1.76
C LEU A 13 -10.32 -6.84 -2.20
N GLN A 14 -11.60 -6.52 -2.03
CA GLN A 14 -12.71 -7.33 -2.56
C GLN A 14 -12.91 -7.19 -4.08
N ARG A 15 -12.22 -6.26 -4.76
CA ARG A 15 -12.37 -6.08 -6.21
C ARG A 15 -11.63 -7.18 -6.96
N LYS A 16 -12.18 -7.55 -8.12
CA LYS A 16 -11.63 -8.58 -9.01
C LYS A 16 -10.10 -8.51 -9.24
N PRO A 17 -9.47 -7.33 -9.45
CA PRO A 17 -8.02 -7.27 -9.63
C PRO A 17 -7.19 -7.69 -8.40
N PHE A 18 -7.79 -7.65 -7.20
CA PHE A 18 -7.12 -7.93 -5.93
C PHE A 18 -7.66 -9.20 -5.25
N GLN A 19 -8.51 -9.98 -5.93
CA GLN A 19 -9.18 -11.16 -5.35
C GLN A 19 -8.19 -12.22 -4.83
N ASP A 20 -6.99 -12.28 -5.42
CA ASP A 20 -5.93 -13.22 -5.05
C ASP A 20 -4.86 -12.58 -4.15
N ALA A 21 -5.05 -11.31 -3.75
CA ALA A 21 -4.11 -10.59 -2.90
C ALA A 21 -4.20 -11.08 -1.45
N LYS A 22 -3.05 -11.11 -0.77
CA LYS A 22 -2.94 -11.48 0.65
C LYS A 22 -2.46 -10.30 1.48
N VAL A 23 -3.14 -10.05 2.59
CA VAL A 23 -2.67 -9.08 3.60
C VAL A 23 -1.47 -9.68 4.35
N LEU A 24 -0.29 -9.09 4.17
CA LEU A 24 0.95 -9.52 4.83
C LEU A 24 1.23 -8.76 6.13
N ALA A 25 0.70 -7.55 6.29
CA ALA A 25 0.85 -6.69 7.46
C ALA A 25 -0.29 -5.67 7.54
N GLY A 26 -0.44 -4.99 8.68
CA GLY A 26 -1.34 -3.84 8.81
C GLY A 26 -2.83 -4.16 8.75
N GLY A 27 -3.25 -5.38 9.09
CA GLY A 27 -4.66 -5.81 9.03
C GLY A 27 -5.64 -4.94 9.82
N ASN A 28 -5.17 -4.21 10.83
CA ASN A 28 -5.98 -3.24 11.58
C ASN A 28 -6.33 -1.98 10.77
N GLY A 29 -5.68 -1.75 9.63
CA GLY A 29 -5.90 -0.61 8.74
C GLY A 29 -6.92 -0.85 7.64
N LEU A 30 -7.59 -2.01 7.61
CA LEU A 30 -8.50 -2.37 6.51
C LEU A 30 -9.73 -1.45 6.38
N SER A 31 -10.14 -0.80 7.47
CA SER A 31 -11.25 0.16 7.49
C SER A 31 -10.84 1.60 7.12
N GLN A 32 -9.55 1.86 6.88
CA GLN A 32 -9.08 3.19 6.49
C GLN A 32 -9.62 3.56 5.11
N LYS A 33 -10.01 4.83 4.95
CA LYS A 33 -10.43 5.37 3.65
C LYS A 33 -9.21 5.51 2.73
N VAL A 34 -9.43 5.21 1.47
CA VAL A 34 -8.46 5.39 0.39
C VAL A 34 -8.64 6.78 -0.19
N SER A 35 -7.60 7.60 -0.14
CA SER A 35 -7.57 8.96 -0.72
C SER A 35 -7.10 8.97 -2.17
N GLY A 36 -6.35 7.96 -2.59
CA GLY A 36 -5.75 7.91 -3.92
C GLY A 36 -5.01 6.59 -4.20
N ALA A 37 -4.49 6.47 -5.42
CA ALA A 37 -3.62 5.37 -5.81
C ALA A 37 -2.45 5.88 -6.65
N CYS A 38 -1.25 5.37 -6.38
CA CYS A 38 -0.02 5.70 -7.10
C CYS A 38 0.66 4.41 -7.58
N LEU A 39 1.08 4.39 -8.84
CA LEU A 39 1.89 3.32 -9.41
C LEU A 39 3.38 3.66 -9.25
N LEU A 40 4.12 2.80 -8.55
CA LEU A 40 5.54 2.94 -8.28
C LEU A 40 6.32 1.78 -8.90
N GLU A 41 7.16 2.09 -9.88
CA GLU A 41 8.07 1.11 -10.50
C GLU A 41 9.52 1.22 -9.98
N GLN A 42 9.82 2.21 -9.14
CA GLN A 42 11.16 2.42 -8.59
C GLN A 42 11.33 1.79 -7.21
N ALA A 43 12.54 1.27 -6.93
CA ALA A 43 12.87 0.61 -5.67
C ALA A 43 13.03 1.57 -4.47
N GLN A 44 13.05 2.89 -4.71
CA GLN A 44 13.22 3.91 -3.68
C GLN A 44 11.88 4.58 -3.37
N PHE A 45 11.33 4.25 -2.19
CA PHE A 45 10.13 4.87 -1.64
C PHE A 45 10.56 6.12 -0.88
N GLU A 46 10.56 7.28 -1.51
CA GLU A 46 10.95 8.52 -0.81
C GLU A 46 9.83 9.01 0.11
N GLU A 47 8.58 9.03 -0.37
CA GLU A 47 7.44 9.60 0.38
C GLU A 47 6.18 8.73 0.26
N ILE A 48 5.50 8.52 1.39
CA ILE A 48 4.23 7.76 1.47
C ILE A 48 3.23 8.64 2.22
N ASN A 49 2.14 9.00 1.55
CA ASN A 49 1.04 9.72 2.19
C ASN A 49 0.10 8.74 2.90
N SER A 50 -0.50 9.19 3.99
CA SER A 50 -1.59 8.44 4.64
C SER A 50 -2.79 8.36 3.71
N GLY A 51 -3.40 7.17 3.59
CA GLY A 51 -4.59 6.93 2.75
C GLY A 51 -4.31 6.56 1.30
N ASP A 52 -3.06 6.69 0.81
CA ASP A 52 -2.72 6.32 -0.56
C ASP A 52 -2.48 4.81 -0.71
N ILE A 53 -3.00 4.21 -1.78
CA ILE A 53 -2.63 2.87 -2.21
C ILE A 53 -1.41 2.94 -3.11
N LEU A 54 -0.36 2.20 -2.76
CA LEU A 54 0.82 2.02 -3.61
C LEU A 54 0.72 0.69 -4.35
N ILE A 55 0.75 0.76 -5.68
CA ILE A 55 0.81 -0.40 -6.57
C ILE A 55 2.21 -0.47 -7.15
N THR A 56 2.85 -1.63 -7.09
CA THR A 56 4.19 -1.83 -7.63
C THR A 56 4.29 -3.22 -8.26
N SER A 57 5.09 -3.37 -9.31
CA SER A 57 5.39 -4.68 -9.93
C SER A 57 6.17 -5.61 -8.99
N GLY A 58 6.64 -5.09 -7.85
CA GLY A 58 7.51 -5.82 -6.94
C GLY A 58 8.95 -5.92 -7.46
N SER A 59 9.31 -5.23 -8.54
CA SER A 59 10.70 -5.12 -8.98
C SER A 59 11.56 -4.49 -7.88
N GLY A 60 12.47 -5.28 -7.29
CA GLY A 60 13.27 -4.90 -6.12
C GLY A 60 12.68 -5.32 -4.76
N LEU A 61 11.43 -5.79 -4.72
CA LEU A 61 10.79 -6.46 -3.59
C LEU A 61 10.82 -7.97 -3.81
N ASN A 62 12.00 -8.58 -3.69
CA ASN A 62 12.08 -10.04 -3.71
C ASN A 62 11.57 -10.62 -2.37
N LEU A 63 10.28 -10.89 -2.28
CA LEU A 63 9.59 -11.39 -1.08
C LEU A 63 10.12 -12.77 -0.62
N ASP A 64 10.66 -13.56 -1.54
CA ASP A 64 11.22 -14.89 -1.29
C ASP A 64 12.72 -14.86 -0.96
N ALA A 65 13.40 -13.72 -1.17
CA ALA A 65 14.78 -13.56 -0.72
C ALA A 65 14.83 -13.33 0.80
N PRO A 66 15.92 -13.76 1.48
CA PRO A 66 16.12 -13.53 2.92
C PRO A 66 15.98 -12.05 3.37
N GLY A 67 16.09 -11.09 2.43
CA GLY A 67 15.92 -9.65 2.65
C GLY A 67 14.59 -9.03 2.22
N GLY A 68 13.68 -9.76 1.55
CA GLY A 68 12.39 -9.23 1.07
C GLY A 68 11.51 -8.69 2.19
N GLN A 69 11.42 -9.46 3.27
CA GLN A 69 10.73 -9.04 4.49
C GLN A 69 11.43 -7.86 5.18
N ALA A 70 12.75 -7.68 5.02
CA ALA A 70 13.47 -6.57 5.62
C ALA A 70 13.07 -5.23 4.98
N ASN A 71 12.78 -5.21 3.67
CA ASN A 71 12.26 -4.03 3.00
C ASN A 71 10.84 -3.70 3.46
N ILE A 72 9.96 -4.69 3.60
CA ILE A 72 8.62 -4.49 4.21
C ILE A 72 8.75 -3.95 5.63
N ARG A 73 9.64 -4.51 6.46
CA ARG A 73 9.88 -4.03 7.83
C ARG A 73 10.44 -2.61 7.87
N LYS A 74 11.24 -2.20 6.89
CA LYS A 74 11.70 -0.80 6.75
C LYS A 74 10.53 0.13 6.39
N MET A 75 9.63 -0.30 5.50
CA MET A 75 8.42 0.47 5.16
C MET A 75 7.52 0.63 6.39
N LEU A 76 7.30 -0.43 7.17
CA LEU A 76 6.52 -0.37 8.43
C LEU A 76 7.14 0.54 9.50
N LYS A 77 8.45 0.83 9.41
CA LYS A 77 9.15 1.74 10.33
C LYS A 77 9.13 3.20 9.89
N LYS A 78 8.82 3.49 8.63
CA LYS A 78 8.64 4.87 8.17
C LYS A 78 7.31 5.38 8.70
N LYS A 79 7.33 6.53 9.39
CA LYS A 79 6.09 7.24 9.74
C LYS A 79 5.51 7.83 8.46
N PRO A 80 4.20 7.67 8.19
CA PRO A 80 3.54 8.46 7.17
C PRO A 80 3.64 9.94 7.53
N LEU A 81 3.73 10.80 6.51
CA LEU A 81 3.67 12.24 6.72
C LEU A 81 2.28 12.59 7.24
N GLU A 82 2.20 13.16 8.44
CA GLU A 82 0.98 13.75 8.97
C GLU A 82 0.95 15.22 8.54
N PHE A 83 -0.01 15.58 7.69
CA PHE A 83 -0.29 16.99 7.40
C PHE A 83 -1.27 17.50 8.46
N ALA A 84 -0.83 18.53 9.19
CA ALA A 84 -1.61 19.24 10.22
C ALA A 84 -2.69 20.14 9.61
#